data_AF-A0A1G2I2E1-F1
#
_entry.id   AF-A0A1G2I2E1-F1
#
_cell.length_a   1.000
_cell.length_b   1.000
_cell.length_c   1.000
_cell.angle_alpha   90.00
_cell.angle_beta   90.00
_cell.angle_gamma   90.00
#
_symmetry.space_group_name_H-M   'P 1'
#
loop_
_entity.id
_entity.type
_entity.pdbx_description
1 polymer ?
#
loop_
_entity_poly.entity_id
_entity_poly.type
_entity_poly.pdbx_seq_one_letter_code
_entity_poly.pdbx_strand_id
1 'polypeptide(L)' 'MSVKSVELFNKAASDYKNRKYDVVPYDSKWKDGFVKETDILKSIFGKDMLSVEHIGSTAIPELAGKPTIDILIR' A
#
# COMPACT_ATOMS: atom_id res chain seq x y z
N MET A 1 14.26 27.69 10.22
CA MET A 1 12.93 27.03 10.16
C MET A 1 12.00 27.72 11.14
N SER A 2 10.76 28.04 10.75
CA SER A 2 9.78 28.70 11.63
C SER A 2 9.19 27.71 12.65
N VAL A 3 8.87 28.19 13.86
CA VAL A 3 8.27 27.38 14.95
C VAL A 3 7.03 26.60 14.47
N LYS A 4 6.20 27.22 13.61
CA LYS A 4 5.02 26.57 13.01
C LYS A 4 5.36 25.32 12.18
N SER A 5 6.49 25.32 11.47
CA SER A 5 6.92 24.18 10.65
C SER A 5 7.33 22.97 11.49
N VAL A 6 7.88 23.21 12.69
CA VAL A 6 8.29 22.17 13.64
C VAL A 6 7.06 21.54 14.32
N GLU A 7 6.09 22.36 14.71
CA GLU A 7 4.82 21.88 15.29
C GLU A 7 4.02 21.01 14.31
N LEU A 8 3.92 21.42 13.04
CA LEU A 8 3.28 20.64 11.99
C LEU A 8 3.94 19.27 11.78
N PHE A 9 5.28 19.24 11.76
CA PHE A 9 6.03 18.00 11.64
C PHE A 9 5.79 17.07 12.84
N ASN A 10 5.86 17.60 14.06
CA ASN A 10 5.63 16.82 15.28
C ASN A 10 4.20 16.27 15.36
N LYS A 11 3.21 17.06 14.92
CA LYS A 11 1.83 16.60 14.82
C LYS A 11 1.69 15.46 13.81
N ALA A 12 2.23 15.62 12.60
CA ALA A 12 2.18 14.57 11.57
C ALA A 12 2.87 13.27 12.02
N ALA A 13 4.01 13.37 12.71
CA ALA A 13 4.71 12.23 13.27
C ALA A 13 3.90 11.52 14.38
N SER A 14 3.24 12.29 15.25
CA SER A 14 2.33 11.76 16.27
C SER A 14 1.12 11.05 15.66
N ASP A 15 0.50 11.68 14.65
CA ASP A 15 -0.65 11.13 13.92
C ASP A 15 -0.27 9.83 13.19
N TYR A 16 0.95 9.75 12.63
CA TYR A 16 1.48 8.50 12.05
C TYR A 16 1.64 7.41 13.11
N LYS A 17 2.23 7.73 14.27
CA LYS A 17 2.47 6.76 15.35
C LYS A 17 1.19 6.19 15.93
N ASN A 18 0.12 6.97 15.96
CA ASN A 18 -1.18 6.57 16.52
C ASN A 18 -2.18 6.08 15.46
N ARG A 19 -1.73 5.86 14.21
CA ARG A 19 -2.59 5.35 13.15
C ARG A 19 -3.00 3.91 13.47
N LYS A 20 -4.28 3.72 13.77
CA LYS A 20 -4.88 2.40 13.93
C LYS A 20 -5.09 1.75 12.56
N TYR A 21 -4.88 0.45 12.50
CA TYR A 21 -5.21 -0.39 11.36
C TYR A 21 -5.76 -1.72 11.86
N ASP A 22 -6.78 -2.22 11.15
CA ASP A 22 -7.32 -3.54 11.42
C ASP A 22 -6.53 -4.58 10.64
N VAL A 23 -6.15 -5.66 11.32
CA VAL A 23 -5.62 -6.87 10.69
C VAL A 23 -6.78 -7.84 10.57
N VAL A 24 -7.10 -8.22 9.34
CA VAL A 24 -8.25 -9.08 9.04
C VAL A 24 -7.76 -10.42 8.49
N PRO A 25 -8.56 -11.50 8.60
CA PRO A 25 -8.28 -12.76 7.92
C PRO A 25 -8.07 -12.55 6.41
N TYR A 26 -7.37 -13.49 5.78
CA TYR A 26 -7.14 -13.44 4.34
C TYR A 26 -8.46 -13.31 3.57
N ASP A 27 -8.52 -12.35 2.64
CA ASP A 27 -9.63 -12.19 1.69
C ASP A 27 -9.12 -12.50 0.28
N SER A 28 -9.73 -13.49 -0.38
CA SER A 28 -9.37 -13.89 -1.74
C SER A 28 -9.54 -12.76 -2.76
N LYS A 29 -10.38 -11.75 -2.46
CA LYS A 29 -10.59 -10.55 -3.30
C LYS A 29 -9.36 -9.66 -3.38
N TRP A 30 -8.36 -9.82 -2.50
CA TRP A 30 -7.10 -9.08 -2.63
C TRP A 30 -6.37 -9.39 -3.93
N LYS A 31 -6.52 -10.60 -4.47
CA LYS A 31 -6.00 -10.97 -5.79
C LYS A 31 -6.68 -10.16 -6.90
N ASP A 32 -8.00 -10.01 -6.84
CA ASP A 32 -8.78 -9.24 -7.81
C ASP A 32 -8.41 -7.75 -7.75
N GLY A 33 -8.23 -7.22 -6.54
CA GLY A 33 -7.77 -5.85 -6.34
C GLY A 33 -6.39 -5.61 -6.94
N PHE A 34 -5.46 -6.56 -6.80
CA PHE A 34 -4.12 -6.47 -7.40
C PHE A 34 -4.18 -6.45 -8.92
N VAL A 35 -5.00 -7.33 -9.53
CA VAL A 35 -5.19 -7.36 -10.99
C VAL A 35 -5.75 -6.04 -11.49
N LYS A 36 -6.80 -5.52 -10.84
CA LYS A 36 -7.42 -4.24 -11.21
C LYS A 36 -6.42 -3.09 -11.17
N GLU A 37 -5.62 -2.99 -10.11
CA GLU A 37 -4.64 -1.91 -9.97
C GLU A 37 -3.50 -2.08 -10.99
N THR A 38 -3.08 -3.31 -11.24
CA THR A 38 -2.07 -3.64 -12.26
C THR A 38 -2.48 -3.18 -13.65
N ASP A 39 -3.75 -3.30 -14.03
CA ASP A 39 -4.25 -2.82 -15.32
C ASP A 39 -4.17 -1.29 -15.43
N ILE A 40 -4.46 -0.57 -14.36
CA ILE A 40 -4.28 0.89 -14.28
C ILE A 40 -2.80 1.24 -14.42
N LEU A 41 -1.92 0.60 -13.64
CA LEU A 41 -0.48 0.85 -13.65
C LEU A 41 0.14 0.55 -15.03
N LYS A 42 -0.27 -0.54 -15.69
CA LYS A 42 0.13 -0.86 -17.07
C LYS A 42 -0.21 0.25 -18.05
N SER A 43 -1.38 0.88 -17.89
CA SER A 43 -1.79 1.99 -18.77
C SER A 43 -0.94 3.26 -18.56
N ILE A 44 -0.38 3.45 -17.36
CA ILE A 44 0.43 4.60 -16.98
C ILE A 44 1.89 4.41 -17.42
N PHE A 45 2.50 3.27 -17.04
CA PHE A 45 3.91 2.99 -17.31
C PHE A 45 4.15 2.46 -18.73
N GLY A 46 3.14 1.85 -19.35
CA GLY A 46 3.21 1.36 -20.73
C GLY A 46 4.38 0.41 -20.95
N LYS A 47 5.29 0.80 -21.84
CA LYS A 47 6.45 -0.01 -22.23
C LYS A 47 7.61 0.05 -21.24
N ASP A 48 7.62 1.05 -20.36
CA ASP A 48 8.70 1.23 -19.38
C ASP A 48 8.52 0.31 -18.17
N MET A 49 7.37 -0.36 -18.07
CA MET A 49 7.10 -1.35 -17.03
C MET A 49 7.76 -2.68 -17.38
N LEU A 50 8.87 -3.00 -16.70
CA LEU A 50 9.57 -4.28 -16.86
C LEU A 50 8.86 -5.40 -16.10
N SER A 51 8.35 -5.11 -14.90
CA SER A 51 7.62 -6.07 -14.08
C SER A 51 6.66 -5.42 -13.09
N VAL A 52 5.66 -6.18 -12.67
CA VAL A 52 4.68 -5.80 -11.64
C VAL A 52 4.38 -7.01 -10.77
N GLU A 53 4.55 -6.87 -9.46
CA GLU A 53 4.45 -7.97 -8.50
C GLU A 53 3.56 -7.59 -7.31
N HIS A 54 2.68 -8.51 -6.91
CA HIS A 54 1.92 -8.41 -5.66
C HIS A 54 2.86 -8.81 -4.52
N ILE A 55 3.16 -7.87 -3.63
CA ILE A 55 4.04 -8.10 -2.47
C ILE A 55 3.27 -7.86 -1.16
N GLY A 56 3.93 -8.10 -0.03
CA GLY A 56 3.35 -7.88 1.29
C GLY A 56 2.37 -8.98 1.72
N SER A 57 1.72 -8.77 2.88
CA SER A 57 0.89 -9.80 3.51
C SER A 57 -0.32 -10.24 2.68
N THR A 58 -0.90 -9.33 1.89
CA THR A 58 -2.09 -9.60 1.09
C THR A 58 -1.82 -10.47 -0.14
N ALA A 59 -0.54 -10.65 -0.51
CA ALA A 59 -0.12 -11.54 -1.59
C ALA A 59 -0.05 -13.02 -1.17
N ILE A 60 -0.12 -13.31 0.13
CA ILE A 60 0.07 -14.65 0.69
C ILE A 60 -1.30 -15.22 1.08
N PRO A 61 -1.81 -16.26 0.40
CA PRO A 61 -3.04 -16.94 0.80
C PRO A 61 -3.00 -17.40 2.26
N GLU A 62 -4.15 -17.30 2.93
CA GLU A 62 -4.34 -17.66 4.35
C GLU A 62 -3.57 -16.80 5.38
N LEU A 63 -2.82 -15.78 4.94
CA LEU A 63 -2.14 -14.85 5.85
C LEU A 63 -3.06 -13.68 6.22
N ALA A 64 -3.32 -13.51 7.51
CA ALA A 64 -3.99 -12.32 8.02
C ALA A 64 -3.13 -11.07 7.76
N GLY A 65 -3.76 -10.00 7.35
CA GLY A 65 -3.07 -8.79 6.91
C GLY A 65 -3.91 -7.55 7.09
N LYS A 66 -3.26 -6.39 7.02
CA LYS A 66 -3.98 -5.14 6.81
C LYS A 66 -4.58 -5.18 5.40
N PRO A 67 -5.84 -4.77 5.19
CA PRO A 67 -6.49 -4.81 3.87
C PRO A 67 -5.94 -3.69 2.96
N THR A 68 -4.67 -3.81 2.58
CA THR A 68 -3.92 -2.89 1.72
C THR A 68 -3.07 -3.73 0.77
N ILE A 69 -3.15 -3.41 -0.52
CA ILE A 69 -2.42 -4.13 -1.57
C ILE A 69 -1.11 -3.40 -1.81
N ASP A 70 0.00 -4.09 -1.58
CA ASP A 70 1.34 -3.57 -1.86
C ASP A 70 1.79 -4.06 -3.24
N ILE A 71 2.26 -3.15 -4.08
CA ILE A 71 2.68 -3.43 -5.46
C ILE A 71 4.11 -2.98 -5.65
N LEU A 72 4.94 -3.87 -6.17
CA LEU A 72 6.28 -3.56 -6.63
C LEU A 72 6.28 -3.42 -8.14
N ILE A 73 6.83 -2.31 -8.64
CA ILE A 73 7.02 -2.04 -10.07
C ILE A 73 8.52 -1.93 -10.33
N ARG A 74 9.00 -2.55 -11.39
CA ARG A 74 10.37 -2.36 -11.91
C ARG A 74 10.34 -2.06 -13.39
#